data_AF-A0A1J1LUL5-F1
#
_entry.id   AF-A0A1J1LUL5-F1
#
_cell.length_a   1.000
_cell.length_b   1.000
_cell.length_c   1.000
_cell.angle_alpha   90.00
_cell.angle_beta   90.00
_cell.angle_gamma   90.00
#
_symmetry.space_group_name_H-M   'P 1'
#
loop_
_entity.id
_entity.type
_entity.pdbx_description
1 polymer ?
#
loop_
_entity_poly.entity_id
_entity_poly.type
_entity_poly.pdbx_seq_one_letter_code
_entity_poly.pdbx_strand_id
1 'polypeptide(L)'
;MTKNQTIGPLSVGNVVSAGLRIYRDHFNAYFNIALQAYLWSIIPIYGWAKLLALSALIGRLAYHETLEQPEVISEARPLVERKMWSFLGQGLLVGLILMGGILGLILVGAISVSILWAILGKNNLMIYLVGLVVFIAVFFAYIWLASRIFIAALPLAIEDNMTATAAISRSWKLTKGSVLRIQGVLFLGFLIVLPFVILFLLIMGFLQLALASIFGSDSSSYPLIVNLLSIAMNIIIGALTLPFWQSIAGVIYYDLLARREASRVKH
;
A
#
# COMPACT_ATOMS: atom_id res chain seq x y z
N MET A 1 -7.10 17.75 62.63
CA MET A 1 -5.65 17.65 62.33
C MET A 1 -5.45 16.70 61.17
N THR A 2 -5.47 17.21 59.94
CA THR A 2 -5.15 16.45 58.73
C THR A 2 -3.64 16.25 58.69
N LYS A 3 -3.21 15.03 59.01
CA LYS A 3 -1.82 14.62 58.98
C LYS A 3 -1.35 14.69 57.52
N ASN A 4 -0.53 15.68 57.18
CA ASN A 4 0.21 15.72 55.92
C ASN A 4 1.03 14.43 55.84
N GLN A 5 0.57 13.47 55.04
CA GLN A 5 1.33 12.26 54.76
C GLN A 5 2.49 12.66 53.85
N THR A 6 3.69 12.61 54.42
CA THR A 6 4.95 12.81 53.72
C THR A 6 5.09 11.75 52.62
N ILE A 7 5.17 12.21 51.36
CA ILE A 7 5.34 11.35 50.18
C ILE A 7 6.78 10.81 50.20
N GLY A 8 6.98 9.64 50.81
CA GLY A 8 8.26 8.92 50.75
C GLY A 8 8.39 8.10 49.46
N PRO A 9 9.61 7.87 48.94
CA PRO A 9 9.81 7.06 47.74
C PRO A 9 9.34 5.62 47.97
N LEU A 10 8.47 5.12 47.10
CA LEU A 10 7.95 3.76 47.16
C LEU A 10 9.03 2.77 46.73
N SER A 11 9.22 1.68 47.48
CA SER A 11 10.06 0.56 47.04
C SER A 11 9.42 -0.15 45.85
N VAL A 12 10.24 -0.75 44.97
CA VAL A 12 9.78 -1.41 43.73
C VAL A 12 8.64 -2.42 44.00
N GLY A 13 8.75 -3.21 45.08
CA GLY A 13 7.71 -4.17 45.46
C GLY A 13 6.39 -3.52 45.93
N ASN A 14 6.49 -2.38 46.62
CA ASN A 14 5.31 -1.62 47.07
C ASN A 14 4.60 -0.96 45.88
N VAL A 15 5.35 -0.47 44.89
CA VAL A 15 4.78 0.11 43.65
C VAL A 15 3.98 -0.94 42.88
N VAL A 16 4.55 -2.13 42.65
CA VAL A 16 3.89 -3.19 41.88
C VAL A 16 2.65 -3.71 42.62
N SER A 17 2.76 -3.96 43.92
CA SER A 17 1.65 -4.47 44.74
C SER A 17 0.50 -3.46 44.83
N ALA A 18 0.82 -2.18 45.00
CA ALA A 18 -0.17 -1.11 44.99
C ALA A 18 -0.83 -0.95 43.61
N GLY A 19 -0.05 -0.96 42.54
CA GLY A 19 -0.56 -0.87 41.16
C GLY A 19 -1.51 -2.02 40.83
N LEU A 20 -1.17 -3.25 41.22
CA LEU A 20 -1.99 -4.44 40.96
C LEU A 20 -3.28 -4.40 41.80
N ARG A 21 -3.20 -3.96 43.06
CA ARG A 21 -4.38 -3.74 43.90
C ARG A 21 -5.32 -2.70 43.28
N ILE A 22 -4.80 -1.54 42.89
CA ILE A 22 -5.59 -0.44 42.30
C ILE A 22 -6.24 -0.88 40.98
N TYR A 23 -5.49 -1.58 40.12
CA TYR A 23 -6.01 -2.12 38.86
C TYR A 23 -7.13 -3.13 39.09
N ARG A 24 -6.98 -4.02 40.07
CA ARG A 24 -8.00 -5.00 40.42
C ARG A 24 -9.26 -4.33 40.98
N ASP A 25 -9.08 -3.38 41.89
CA ASP A 25 -10.19 -2.74 42.60
C ASP A 25 -11.03 -1.85 41.65
N HIS A 26 -10.45 -1.35 40.55
CA HIS A 26 -11.15 -0.52 39.53
C HIS A 26 -11.13 -1.12 38.12
N PHE A 27 -11.03 -2.44 38.02
CA PHE A 27 -10.80 -3.15 36.75
C PHE A 27 -11.75 -2.72 35.63
N ASN A 28 -13.06 -2.74 35.87
CA ASN A 28 -14.06 -2.40 34.86
C ASN A 28 -13.95 -0.96 34.35
N ALA A 29 -13.67 0.00 35.23
CA ALA A 29 -13.55 1.40 34.85
C ALA A 29 -12.28 1.63 34.01
N TYR A 30 -11.14 1.13 34.47
CA TYR A 30 -9.87 1.29 33.75
C TYR A 30 -9.83 0.50 32.45
N PHE A 31 -10.42 -0.69 32.41
CA PHE A 31 -10.54 -1.48 31.20
C PHE A 31 -11.37 -0.77 30.13
N ASN A 32 -12.53 -0.19 30.48
CA ASN A 32 -13.37 0.54 29.53
C ASN A 32 -12.67 1.81 28.98
N ILE A 33 -11.96 2.55 29.83
CA ILE A 33 -11.19 3.72 29.41
C ILE A 33 -10.03 3.30 28.49
N ALA A 34 -9.30 2.25 28.85
CA ALA A 34 -8.23 1.71 28.02
C ALA A 34 -8.77 1.20 26.68
N LEU A 35 -9.91 0.51 26.68
CA LEU A 35 -10.57 0.01 25.46
C LEU A 35 -10.94 1.17 24.53
N GLN A 36 -11.56 2.24 25.06
CA GLN A 36 -11.84 3.44 24.29
C GLN A 36 -10.57 4.06 23.71
N ALA A 37 -9.50 4.18 24.52
CA ALA A 37 -8.22 4.71 24.05
C ALA A 37 -7.61 3.85 22.93
N TYR A 38 -7.69 2.52 23.02
CA TYR A 38 -7.24 1.61 21.96
C TYR A 38 -8.13 1.67 20.72
N LEU A 39 -9.44 1.92 20.85
CA LEU A 39 -10.33 2.15 19.71
C LEU A 39 -9.95 3.42 18.92
N TRP A 40 -9.47 4.47 19.59
CA TRP A 40 -8.92 5.66 18.91
C TRP A 40 -7.66 5.35 18.09
N SER A 41 -6.88 4.33 18.48
CA SER A 41 -5.72 3.86 17.71
C SER A 41 -6.09 3.19 16.37
N ILE A 42 -7.37 2.80 16.19
CA ILE A 42 -7.86 2.14 14.97
C ILE A 42 -8.15 3.16 13.84
N ILE A 43 -8.21 4.47 14.12
CA ILE A 43 -8.60 5.49 13.13
C ILE A 43 -7.75 5.46 11.84
N PRO A 44 -6.41 5.32 11.89
CA PRO A 44 -5.60 5.15 10.68
C PRO A 44 -5.92 3.84 9.93
N ILE A 45 -6.16 2.76 10.67
CA ILE A 45 -6.48 1.43 10.10
C ILE A 45 -7.83 1.47 9.38
N TYR A 46 -8.83 2.12 9.98
CA TYR A 46 -10.13 2.33 9.35
C TYR A 46 -10.01 3.17 8.08
N GLY A 47 -9.22 4.25 8.11
CA GLY A 47 -8.94 5.07 6.93
C GLY A 47 -8.31 4.28 5.78
N TRP A 48 -7.35 3.41 6.08
CA TRP A 48 -6.74 2.53 5.07
C TRP A 48 -7.72 1.51 4.51
N ALA A 49 -8.52 0.87 5.37
CA ALA A 49 -9.57 -0.05 4.92
C ALA A 49 -10.57 0.65 4.00
N LYS A 50 -10.97 1.88 4.35
CA LYS A 50 -11.87 2.70 3.54
C LYS A 50 -11.25 3.08 2.20
N LEU A 51 -9.99 3.51 2.19
CA LEU A 51 -9.26 3.84 0.96
C LEU A 51 -9.19 2.64 0.01
N LEU A 52 -8.84 1.46 0.51
CA LEU A 52 -8.76 0.23 -0.29
C LEU A 52 -10.13 -0.22 -0.82
N ALA A 53 -11.18 -0.09 -0.01
CA ALA A 53 -12.54 -0.39 -0.46
C ALA A 53 -13.00 0.59 -1.56
N LEU A 54 -12.73 1.90 -1.39
CA LEU A 54 -13.11 2.91 -2.38
C LEU A 54 -12.30 2.81 -3.68
N SER A 55 -11.02 2.42 -3.61
CA SER A 55 -10.23 2.16 -4.83
C SER A 55 -10.78 0.96 -5.59
N ALA A 56 -11.09 -0.13 -4.89
CA ALA A 56 -11.72 -1.31 -5.49
C ALA A 56 -13.11 -1.03 -6.06
N LEU A 57 -13.89 -0.14 -5.42
CA LEU A 57 -15.18 0.33 -5.93
C LEU A 57 -15.03 1.00 -7.30
N ILE A 58 -14.04 1.89 -7.49
CA ILE A 58 -13.80 2.52 -8.79
C ILE A 58 -13.49 1.47 -9.86
N GLY A 59 -12.66 0.48 -9.53
CA GLY A 59 -12.35 -0.61 -10.45
C GLY A 59 -13.56 -1.50 -10.77
N ARG A 60 -14.45 -1.75 -9.80
CA ARG A 60 -15.73 -2.45 -10.02
C ARG A 60 -16.65 -1.66 -10.94
N LEU A 61 -16.76 -0.35 -10.75
CA LEU A 61 -17.56 0.52 -11.62
C LEU A 61 -17.01 0.50 -13.05
N ALA A 62 -15.70 0.64 -13.22
CA ALA A 62 -15.06 0.57 -14.54
C ALA A 62 -15.25 -0.79 -15.23
N TYR A 63 -15.24 -1.88 -14.46
CA TYR A 63 -15.55 -3.22 -14.99
C TYR A 63 -16.98 -3.31 -15.52
N HIS A 64 -17.96 -2.83 -14.76
CA HIS A 64 -19.37 -2.84 -15.16
C HIS A 64 -19.67 -1.87 -16.32
N GLU A 65 -18.96 -0.74 -16.38
CA GLU A 65 -18.98 0.16 -17.54
C GLU A 65 -18.47 -0.55 -18.81
N THR A 66 -17.42 -1.36 -18.68
CA THR A 66 -16.86 -2.16 -19.79
C THR A 66 -17.83 -3.24 -20.27
N LEU A 67 -18.73 -3.70 -19.40
CA LEU A 67 -19.81 -4.64 -19.74
C LEU A 67 -21.03 -3.95 -20.38
N GLU A 68 -20.98 -2.63 -20.61
CA GLU A 68 -22.13 -1.83 -21.04
C GLU A 68 -23.34 -1.94 -20.08
N GLN A 69 -23.06 -2.27 -18.80
CA GLN A 69 -24.06 -2.41 -17.73
C GLN A 69 -23.65 -1.54 -16.53
N PRO A 70 -23.71 -0.21 -16.64
CA PRO A 70 -23.21 0.70 -15.60
C PRO A 70 -23.96 0.49 -14.28
N GLU A 71 -23.20 0.31 -13.20
CA GLU A 71 -23.74 0.15 -11.86
C GLU A 71 -23.84 1.52 -11.17
N VAL A 72 -24.96 1.80 -10.49
CA VAL A 72 -25.15 3.07 -9.79
C VAL A 72 -24.27 3.10 -8.53
N ILE A 73 -23.53 4.20 -8.34
CA ILE A 73 -22.58 4.36 -7.22
C ILE A 73 -23.25 4.14 -5.85
N SER A 74 -24.48 4.60 -5.68
CA SER A 74 -25.26 4.46 -4.44
C SER A 74 -25.59 3.00 -4.10
N GLU A 75 -25.71 2.13 -5.11
CA GLU A 75 -26.00 0.71 -4.94
C GLU A 75 -24.70 -0.10 -4.75
N ALA A 76 -23.66 0.23 -5.52
CA ALA A 76 -22.36 -0.45 -5.48
C ALA A 76 -21.59 -0.18 -4.17
N ARG A 77 -21.63 1.05 -3.67
CA ARG A 77 -20.80 1.49 -2.53
C ARG A 77 -21.08 0.70 -1.25
N PRO A 78 -22.32 0.52 -0.78
CA PRO A 78 -22.61 -0.28 0.40
C PRO A 78 -22.13 -1.73 0.29
N LEU A 79 -22.18 -2.33 -0.90
CA LEU A 79 -21.75 -3.72 -1.14
C LEU A 79 -20.25 -3.88 -0.91
N VAL A 80 -19.45 -2.95 -1.43
CA VAL A 80 -17.99 -2.95 -1.29
C VAL A 80 -17.57 -2.55 0.12
N GLU A 81 -18.24 -1.56 0.72
CA GLU A 81 -17.93 -1.10 2.08
C GLU A 81 -18.20 -2.15 3.15
N ARG A 82 -19.22 -3.02 2.98
CA ARG A 82 -19.44 -4.18 3.87
C ARG A 82 -18.24 -5.12 3.90
N LYS A 83 -17.46 -5.20 2.82
CA LYS A 83 -16.26 -6.04 2.68
C LYS A 83 -14.95 -5.29 3.02
N MET A 84 -15.00 -4.08 3.60
CA MET A 84 -13.80 -3.23 3.82
C MET A 84 -12.67 -3.93 4.59
N TRP A 85 -13.01 -4.77 5.56
CA TRP A 85 -12.02 -5.50 6.36
C TRP A 85 -11.32 -6.60 5.57
N SER A 86 -12.04 -7.22 4.63
CA SER A 86 -11.46 -8.17 3.68
C SER A 86 -10.51 -7.46 2.71
N PHE A 87 -10.84 -6.22 2.28
CA PHE A 87 -9.92 -5.40 1.49
C PHE A 87 -8.68 -4.99 2.26
N LEU A 88 -8.81 -4.64 3.55
CA LEU A 88 -7.65 -4.37 4.40
C LEU A 88 -6.75 -5.61 4.51
N GLY A 89 -7.32 -6.77 4.80
CA GLY A 89 -6.57 -8.03 4.85
C GLY A 89 -5.89 -8.37 3.52
N GLN A 90 -6.60 -8.21 2.40
CA GLN A 90 -6.05 -8.43 1.06
C GLN A 90 -4.94 -7.43 0.72
N GLY A 91 -5.11 -6.16 1.05
CA GLY A 91 -4.12 -5.10 0.84
C GLY A 91 -2.86 -5.32 1.66
N LEU A 92 -3.00 -5.71 2.94
CA LEU A 92 -1.87 -6.06 3.80
C LEU A 92 -1.11 -7.28 3.27
N LEU A 93 -1.82 -8.33 2.86
CA LEU A 93 -1.19 -9.52 2.27
C LEU A 93 -0.46 -9.20 0.97
N VAL A 94 -1.07 -8.42 0.09
CA VAL A 94 -0.41 -7.96 -1.15
C VAL A 94 0.81 -7.10 -0.84
N GLY A 95 0.70 -6.18 0.11
CA GLY A 95 1.82 -5.37 0.59
C GLY A 95 2.96 -6.22 1.12
N LEU A 96 2.66 -7.24 1.93
CA LEU A 96 3.66 -8.18 2.47
C LEU A 96 4.31 -9.03 1.37
N ILE A 97 3.54 -9.49 0.38
CA ILE A 97 4.06 -10.25 -0.77
C ILE A 97 5.00 -9.37 -1.60
N LEU A 98 4.62 -8.13 -1.90
CA LEU A 98 5.46 -7.21 -2.67
C LEU A 98 6.72 -6.82 -1.90
N MET A 99 6.59 -6.53 -0.60
CA MET A 99 7.71 -6.19 0.26
C MET A 99 8.69 -7.37 0.39
N GLY A 100 8.18 -8.58 0.67
CA GLY A 100 8.99 -9.79 0.70
C GLY A 100 9.65 -10.10 -0.65
N GLY A 101 8.92 -9.88 -1.75
CA GLY A 101 9.41 -10.03 -3.11
C GLY A 101 10.57 -9.09 -3.43
N ILE A 102 10.41 -7.78 -3.18
CA ILE A 102 11.49 -6.80 -3.45
C ILE A 102 12.70 -7.03 -2.56
N LEU A 103 12.50 -7.34 -1.27
CA LEU A 103 13.60 -7.65 -0.35
C LEU A 103 14.37 -8.89 -0.81
N GLY A 104 13.66 -9.97 -1.18
CA GLY A 104 14.30 -11.17 -1.71
C GLY A 104 15.09 -10.91 -2.99
N LEU A 105 14.52 -10.15 -3.93
CA LEU A 105 15.19 -9.79 -5.18
C LEU A 105 16.42 -8.90 -4.96
N ILE A 106 16.32 -7.89 -4.08
CA ILE A 106 17.45 -7.01 -3.73
C ILE A 106 18.56 -7.82 -3.05
N LEU A 107 18.22 -8.72 -2.12
CA LEU A 107 19.21 -9.57 -1.45
C LEU A 107 19.97 -10.44 -2.45
N VAL A 108 19.26 -11.11 -3.36
CA VAL A 108 19.90 -11.93 -4.42
C VAL A 108 20.78 -11.06 -5.33
N GLY A 109 20.30 -9.89 -5.72
CA GLY A 109 21.07 -8.96 -6.55
C GLY A 109 22.31 -8.44 -5.85
N ALA A 110 22.20 -8.04 -4.58
CA ALA A 110 23.30 -7.51 -3.78
C ALA A 110 24.37 -8.58 -3.51
N ILE A 111 23.97 -9.82 -3.22
CA ILE A 111 24.88 -10.96 -3.07
C ILE A 111 25.62 -11.24 -4.38
N SER A 112 24.92 -11.20 -5.51
CA SER A 112 25.53 -11.42 -6.82
C SER A 112 26.60 -10.38 -7.13
N VAL A 113 26.31 -9.10 -6.88
CA VAL A 113 27.25 -7.98 -7.11
C VAL A 113 28.41 -8.02 -6.11
N SER A 114 28.17 -8.38 -4.85
CA SER A 114 29.22 -8.42 -3.81
C SER A 114 30.22 -9.55 -4.03
N ILE A 115 29.79 -10.71 -4.52
CA ILE A 115 30.69 -11.80 -4.93
C ILE A 115 31.60 -11.35 -6.06
N LEU A 116 31.04 -10.68 -7.07
CA LEU A 116 31.83 -10.14 -8.18
C LEU A 116 32.84 -9.10 -7.71
N TRP A 117 32.46 -8.25 -6.75
CA TRP A 117 33.35 -7.28 -6.13
C TRP A 117 34.51 -7.94 -5.37
N ALA A 118 34.26 -9.07 -4.70
CA ALA A 118 35.29 -9.83 -4.00
C ALA A 118 36.27 -10.52 -4.96
N ILE A 119 35.80 -10.98 -6.13
CA ILE A 119 36.63 -11.69 -7.12
C ILE A 119 37.43 -10.74 -8.01
N LEU A 120 36.77 -9.70 -8.56
CA LEU A 120 37.34 -8.83 -9.59
C LEU A 120 38.04 -7.59 -9.03
N GLY A 121 37.95 -7.35 -7.72
CA GLY A 121 38.52 -6.18 -7.05
C GLY A 121 37.70 -4.90 -7.24
N LYS A 122 37.96 -3.91 -6.38
CA LYS A 122 37.26 -2.61 -6.43
C LYS A 122 37.59 -1.87 -7.74
N ASN A 123 36.64 -1.09 -8.26
CA ASN A 123 36.82 -0.21 -9.45
C ASN A 123 36.96 -0.90 -10.82
N ASN A 124 36.48 -2.13 -10.98
CA ASN A 124 36.42 -2.77 -12.29
C ASN A 124 35.14 -2.34 -13.06
N LEU A 125 35.29 -1.86 -14.29
CA LEU A 125 34.19 -1.46 -15.18
C LEU A 125 33.16 -2.59 -15.38
N MET A 126 33.63 -3.84 -15.35
CA MET A 126 32.79 -5.03 -15.50
C MET A 126 31.77 -5.20 -14.37
N ILE A 127 32.09 -4.75 -13.14
CA ILE A 127 31.16 -4.82 -11.99
C ILE A 127 29.98 -3.86 -12.19
N TYR A 128 30.23 -2.67 -12.73
CA TYR A 128 29.16 -1.72 -13.02
C TYR A 128 28.25 -2.23 -14.15
N LEU A 129 28.82 -2.83 -15.19
CA LEU A 129 28.04 -3.44 -16.27
C LEU A 129 27.16 -4.59 -15.76
N VAL A 130 27.73 -5.52 -14.97
CA VAL A 130 26.94 -6.62 -14.40
C VAL A 130 25.93 -6.11 -13.38
N GLY A 131 26.29 -5.12 -12.57
CA GLY A 131 25.38 -4.46 -11.64
C GLY A 131 24.18 -3.83 -12.35
N LEU A 132 24.39 -3.20 -13.51
CA LEU A 132 23.31 -2.68 -14.35
C LEU A 132 22.40 -3.80 -14.84
N VAL A 133 22.96 -4.91 -15.34
CA VAL A 133 22.19 -6.06 -15.81
C VAL A 133 21.36 -6.68 -14.67
N VAL A 134 21.96 -6.83 -13.48
CA VAL A 134 21.26 -7.34 -12.28
C VAL A 134 20.15 -6.39 -11.86
N PHE A 135 20.39 -5.08 -11.88
CA PHE A 135 19.39 -4.06 -11.56
C PHE A 135 18.19 -4.16 -12.52
N ILE A 136 18.45 -4.23 -13.83
CA ILE A 136 17.41 -4.41 -14.85
C ILE A 136 16.63 -5.71 -14.60
N ALA A 137 17.33 -6.82 -14.33
CA ALA A 137 16.68 -8.10 -14.06
C ALA A 137 15.78 -8.05 -12.81
N VAL A 138 16.24 -7.44 -11.71
CA VAL A 138 15.47 -7.23 -10.49
C VAL A 138 14.24 -6.36 -10.76
N PHE A 139 14.40 -5.29 -11.52
CA PHE A 139 13.31 -4.40 -11.90
C PHE A 139 12.21 -5.14 -12.69
N PHE A 140 12.58 -5.90 -13.73
CA PHE A 140 11.63 -6.69 -14.51
C PHE A 140 10.99 -7.81 -13.68
N ALA A 141 11.75 -8.48 -12.81
CA ALA A 141 11.22 -9.50 -11.91
C ALA A 141 10.20 -8.93 -10.92
N TYR A 142 10.45 -7.73 -10.40
CA TYR A 142 9.52 -7.04 -9.51
C TYR A 142 8.23 -6.63 -10.23
N ILE A 143 8.34 -6.04 -11.43
CA ILE A 143 7.17 -5.70 -12.25
C ILE A 143 6.38 -6.96 -12.62
N TRP A 144 7.06 -8.07 -12.90
CA TRP A 144 6.41 -9.36 -13.13
C TRP A 144 5.56 -9.80 -11.93
N LEU A 145 6.12 -9.71 -10.72
CA LEU A 145 5.39 -10.03 -9.49
C LEU A 145 4.21 -9.08 -9.28
N ALA A 146 4.42 -7.77 -9.44
CA ALA A 146 3.38 -6.76 -9.25
C ALA A 146 2.21 -6.94 -10.23
N SER A 147 2.50 -7.19 -11.52
CA SER A 147 1.47 -7.39 -12.55
C SER A 147 0.56 -8.60 -12.26
N ARG A 148 1.07 -9.63 -11.59
CA ARG A 148 0.34 -10.87 -11.26
C ARG A 148 -0.71 -10.67 -10.18
N ILE A 149 -0.54 -9.67 -9.32
CA ILE A 149 -1.41 -9.41 -8.18
C ILE A 149 -2.13 -8.06 -8.29
N PHE A 150 -1.81 -7.25 -9.31
CA PHE A 150 -2.41 -5.94 -9.55
C PHE A 150 -3.95 -5.95 -9.55
N ILE A 151 -4.57 -6.96 -10.16
CA ILE A 151 -6.03 -7.10 -10.23
C ILE A 151 -6.66 -7.76 -9.01
N ALA A 152 -5.91 -8.08 -7.94
CA ALA A 152 -6.39 -8.89 -6.82
C ALA A 152 -7.57 -8.28 -6.05
N ALA A 153 -7.74 -6.95 -6.09
CA ALA A 153 -8.87 -6.28 -5.47
C ALA A 153 -10.20 -6.53 -6.21
N LEU A 154 -10.16 -6.81 -7.52
CA LEU A 154 -11.38 -6.90 -8.33
C LEU A 154 -12.19 -8.18 -8.14
N PRO A 155 -11.59 -9.39 -8.07
CA PRO A 155 -12.33 -10.59 -7.69
C PRO A 155 -13.04 -10.42 -6.34
N LEU A 156 -12.43 -9.71 -5.39
CA LEU A 156 -13.02 -9.46 -4.07
C LEU A 156 -14.20 -8.47 -4.13
N ALA A 157 -14.09 -7.45 -5.00
CA ALA A 157 -15.13 -6.44 -5.20
C ALA A 157 -16.34 -6.98 -5.96
N ILE A 158 -16.12 -7.86 -6.95
CA ILE A 158 -17.15 -8.30 -7.90
C ILE A 158 -17.74 -9.66 -7.51
N GLU A 159 -16.92 -10.65 -7.15
CA GLU A 159 -17.43 -12.00 -6.86
C GLU A 159 -18.01 -12.08 -5.43
N ASP A 160 -19.13 -12.79 -5.28
CA ASP A 160 -19.77 -13.03 -3.99
C ASP A 160 -19.03 -14.08 -3.17
N ASN A 161 -19.05 -13.94 -1.83
CA ASN A 161 -18.39 -14.85 -0.88
C ASN A 161 -16.88 -15.09 -1.10
N MET A 162 -16.18 -14.12 -1.70
CA MET A 162 -14.74 -14.17 -1.90
C MET A 162 -13.97 -13.76 -0.64
N THR A 163 -12.95 -14.52 -0.26
CA THR A 163 -12.01 -14.16 0.82
C THR A 163 -10.77 -13.45 0.28
N ALA A 164 -10.05 -12.74 1.15
CA ALA A 164 -8.84 -11.98 0.79
C ALA A 164 -7.77 -12.83 0.08
N THR A 165 -7.49 -14.03 0.58
CA THR A 165 -6.50 -14.95 0.01
C THR A 165 -6.98 -15.60 -1.28
N ALA A 166 -8.29 -15.94 -1.36
CA ALA A 166 -8.89 -16.50 -2.56
C ALA A 166 -8.82 -15.49 -3.72
N ALA A 167 -9.02 -14.20 -3.46
CA ALA A 167 -8.92 -13.15 -4.46
C ALA A 167 -7.50 -13.02 -5.05
N ILE A 168 -6.46 -13.14 -4.22
CA ILE A 168 -5.06 -13.15 -4.66
C ILE A 168 -4.76 -14.39 -5.52
N SER A 169 -5.20 -15.57 -5.06
CA SER A 169 -5.03 -16.83 -5.81
C SER A 169 -5.76 -16.78 -7.17
N ARG A 170 -6.95 -16.19 -7.19
CA ARG A 170 -7.74 -15.96 -8.40
C ARG A 170 -7.00 -15.05 -9.38
N SER A 171 -6.50 -13.91 -8.90
CA SER A 171 -5.66 -12.98 -9.68
C SER A 171 -4.45 -13.67 -10.29
N TRP A 172 -3.73 -14.47 -9.51
CA TRP A 172 -2.57 -15.24 -9.98
C TRP A 172 -2.91 -16.25 -11.09
N LYS A 173 -4.06 -16.91 -10.98
CA LYS A 173 -4.54 -17.87 -11.99
C LYS A 173 -4.98 -17.16 -13.27
N LEU A 174 -5.66 -16.01 -13.16
CA LEU A 174 -6.16 -15.25 -14.31
C LEU A 174 -5.05 -14.58 -15.11
N THR A 175 -4.01 -14.09 -14.44
CA THR A 175 -2.86 -13.45 -15.11
C THR A 175 -1.87 -14.45 -15.73
N LYS A 176 -2.08 -15.76 -15.58
CA LYS A 176 -1.20 -16.79 -16.15
C LYS A 176 -1.31 -16.78 -17.68
N GLY A 177 -0.19 -16.50 -18.35
CA GLY A 177 -0.09 -16.48 -19.82
C GLY A 177 -0.32 -15.12 -20.47
N SER A 178 -0.75 -14.11 -19.72
CA SER A 178 -1.00 -12.74 -20.21
C SER A 178 -0.09 -11.68 -19.56
N VAL A 179 0.90 -12.10 -18.75
CA VAL A 179 1.74 -11.20 -17.95
C VAL A 179 2.42 -10.12 -18.78
N LEU A 180 3.05 -10.46 -19.91
CA LEU A 180 3.72 -9.47 -20.77
C LEU A 180 2.76 -8.40 -21.31
N ARG A 181 1.50 -8.78 -21.59
CA ARG A 181 0.48 -7.82 -22.04
C ARG A 181 0.07 -6.89 -20.92
N ILE A 182 -0.15 -7.44 -19.72
CA ILE A 182 -0.47 -6.64 -18.51
C ILE A 182 0.68 -5.66 -18.23
N GLN A 183 1.93 -6.11 -18.29
CA GLN A 183 3.10 -5.25 -18.15
C GLN A 183 3.14 -4.15 -19.21
N GLY A 184 2.85 -4.46 -20.48
CA GLY A 184 2.77 -3.48 -21.55
C GLY A 184 1.69 -2.42 -21.28
N VAL A 185 0.49 -2.82 -20.85
CA VAL A 185 -0.59 -1.89 -20.50
C VAL A 185 -0.22 -1.02 -19.29
N LEU A 186 0.34 -1.62 -18.24
CA LEU A 186 0.79 -0.88 -17.05
C LEU A 186 1.94 0.08 -17.39
N PHE A 187 2.85 -0.31 -18.28
CA PHE A 187 3.93 0.54 -18.76
C PHE A 187 3.40 1.72 -19.57
N LEU A 188 2.45 1.50 -20.48
CA LEU A 188 1.78 2.59 -21.20
C LEU A 188 1.04 3.52 -20.24
N GLY A 189 0.32 2.96 -19.25
CA GLY A 189 -0.34 3.74 -18.20
C GLY A 189 0.65 4.58 -17.38
N PHE A 190 1.80 3.99 -17.04
CA PHE A 190 2.88 4.70 -16.38
C PHE A 190 3.42 5.86 -17.23
N LEU A 191 3.66 5.65 -18.53
CA LEU A 191 4.11 6.70 -19.44
C LEU A 191 3.12 7.87 -19.55
N ILE A 192 1.81 7.59 -19.48
CA ILE A 192 0.76 8.63 -19.48
C ILE A 192 0.79 9.44 -18.18
N VAL A 193 1.01 8.80 -17.03
CA VAL A 193 1.05 9.44 -15.72
C VAL A 193 2.38 10.15 -15.46
N LEU A 194 3.47 9.68 -16.07
CA LEU A 194 4.84 10.20 -15.91
C LEU A 194 4.97 11.72 -16.07
N PRO A 195 4.47 12.39 -17.13
CA PRO A 195 4.59 13.85 -17.24
C PRO A 195 3.90 14.60 -16.10
N PHE A 196 2.76 14.09 -15.61
CA PHE A 196 2.08 14.67 -14.45
C PHE A 196 2.92 14.50 -13.18
N VAL A 197 3.54 13.33 -12.98
CA VAL A 197 4.42 13.09 -11.83
C VAL A 197 5.64 14.01 -11.88
N ILE A 198 6.29 14.18 -13.04
CA ILE A 198 7.42 15.11 -13.20
C ILE A 198 6.98 16.54 -12.88
N LEU A 199 5.83 16.99 -13.42
CA LEU A 199 5.29 18.32 -13.13
C LEU A 199 5.07 18.51 -11.62
N PHE A 200 4.47 17.53 -10.95
CA PHE A 200 4.25 17.57 -9.50
C PHE A 200 5.57 17.59 -8.71
N LEU A 201 6.59 16.84 -9.13
CA LEU A 201 7.92 16.85 -8.51
C LEU A 201 8.60 18.22 -8.67
N LEU A 202 8.47 18.85 -9.84
CA LEU A 202 8.97 20.19 -10.08
C LEU A 202 8.26 21.21 -9.18
N ILE A 203 6.92 21.18 -9.11
CA ILE A 203 6.12 22.04 -8.23
C ILE A 203 6.55 21.87 -6.77
N MET A 204 6.73 20.62 -6.31
CA MET A 204 7.27 20.32 -4.98
C MET A 204 8.65 20.92 -4.75
N GLY A 205 9.58 20.73 -5.69
CA GLY A 205 10.92 21.29 -5.59
C GLY A 205 10.89 22.82 -5.47
N PHE A 206 10.12 23.50 -6.33
CA PHE A 206 9.98 24.96 -6.27
C PHE A 206 9.35 25.46 -4.97
N LEU A 207 8.30 24.79 -4.48
CA LEU A 207 7.67 25.16 -3.21
C LEU A 207 8.61 24.96 -2.03
N GLN A 208 9.40 23.87 -2.00
CA GLN A 208 10.40 23.65 -0.96
C GLN A 208 11.49 24.72 -0.99
N LEU A 209 12.00 25.08 -2.17
CA LEU A 209 12.97 26.18 -2.32
C LEU A 209 12.41 27.52 -1.82
N ALA A 210 11.16 27.84 -2.18
CA ALA A 210 10.49 29.05 -1.70
C ALA A 210 10.35 29.03 -0.18
N LEU A 211 9.88 27.92 0.41
CA LEU A 211 9.80 27.78 1.87
C LEU A 211 11.17 27.90 2.55
N ALA A 212 12.22 27.32 1.97
CA ALA A 212 13.57 27.42 2.52
C ALA A 212 14.07 28.87 2.53
N SER A 213 13.73 29.66 1.51
CA SER A 213 14.08 31.10 1.47
C SER A 213 13.32 31.94 2.49
N ILE A 214 12.09 31.55 2.87
CA ILE A 214 11.25 32.29 3.83
C ILE A 214 11.58 31.93 5.28
N PHE A 215 11.69 30.63 5.57
CA PHE A 215 11.84 30.12 6.93
C PHE A 215 13.29 29.80 7.32
N GLY A 216 14.20 29.73 6.35
CA GLY A 216 15.56 29.21 6.52
C GLY A 216 15.55 27.68 6.61
N SER A 217 16.40 27.02 5.82
CA SER A 217 16.53 25.56 5.79
C SER A 217 16.93 24.95 7.14
N ASP A 218 17.59 25.74 7.99
CA ASP A 218 18.16 25.29 9.26
C ASP A 218 17.18 25.50 10.43
N SER A 219 16.02 26.10 10.18
CA SER A 219 15.01 26.29 11.20
C SER A 219 14.37 24.95 11.60
N SER A 220 14.09 24.79 12.89
CA SER A 220 13.45 23.58 13.42
C SER A 220 12.02 23.37 12.93
N SER A 221 11.35 24.44 12.48
CA SER A 221 9.98 24.42 11.93
C SER A 221 9.93 24.03 10.45
N TYR A 222 11.01 24.27 9.68
CA TYR A 222 11.03 24.01 8.24
C TYR A 222 10.70 22.56 7.86
N PRO A 223 11.31 21.51 8.47
CA PRO A 223 11.00 20.13 8.16
C PRO A 223 9.53 19.76 8.42
N LEU A 224 8.91 20.34 9.45
CA LEU A 224 7.51 20.08 9.78
C LEU A 224 6.58 20.65 8.71
N ILE A 225 6.82 21.89 8.26
CA ILE A 225 6.03 22.55 7.21
C ILE A 225 6.18 21.79 5.88
N VAL A 226 7.42 21.42 5.51
CA VAL A 226 7.69 20.66 4.29
C VAL A 226 7.03 19.28 4.31
N ASN A 227 7.03 18.59 5.46
CA ASN A 227 6.35 17.30 5.59
C ASN A 227 4.83 17.43 5.45
N LEU A 228 4.21 18.43 6.07
CA LEU A 228 2.77 18.68 5.94
C LEU A 228 2.39 18.99 4.48
N LEU A 229 3.18 19.83 3.81
CA LEU A 229 3.02 20.10 2.38
C LEU A 229 3.16 18.82 1.54
N SER A 230 4.17 18.00 1.85
CA SER A 230 4.43 16.74 1.15
C SER A 230 3.27 15.76 1.33
N ILE A 231 2.68 15.66 2.53
CA ILE A 231 1.50 14.81 2.77
C ILE A 231 0.31 15.32 1.95
N ALA A 232 0.01 16.62 2.00
CA ALA A 232 -1.09 17.20 1.24
C ALA A 232 -0.96 16.91 -0.27
N MET A 233 0.27 16.99 -0.79
CA MET A 233 0.54 16.81 -2.20
C MET A 233 0.54 15.35 -2.63
N ASN A 234 0.94 14.44 -1.74
CA ASN A 234 0.74 13.00 -1.92
C ASN A 234 -0.75 12.63 -1.97
N ILE A 235 -1.60 13.28 -1.18
CA ILE A 235 -3.05 13.08 -1.24
C ILE A 235 -3.60 13.56 -2.60
N ILE A 236 -3.20 14.74 -3.06
CA ILE A 236 -3.65 15.30 -4.34
C ILE A 236 -3.24 14.42 -5.52
N ILE A 237 -1.94 14.05 -5.60
CA ILE A 237 -1.45 13.20 -6.70
C ILE A 237 -2.09 11.81 -6.66
N GLY A 238 -2.29 11.25 -5.46
CA GLY A 238 -2.99 9.98 -5.27
C GLY A 238 -4.44 10.07 -5.75
N ALA A 239 -5.19 11.10 -5.34
CA ALA A 239 -6.57 11.29 -5.75
C ALA A 239 -6.72 11.49 -7.27
N LEU A 240 -5.75 12.15 -7.93
CA LEU A 240 -5.75 12.37 -9.37
C LEU A 240 -5.42 11.09 -10.16
N THR A 241 -4.45 10.31 -9.71
CA THR A 241 -3.93 9.15 -10.45
C THR A 241 -4.68 7.85 -10.14
N LEU A 242 -5.30 7.74 -8.96
CA LEU A 242 -5.96 6.52 -8.51
C LEU A 242 -7.11 6.08 -9.42
N PRO A 243 -8.05 6.96 -9.87
CA PRO A 243 -9.13 6.54 -10.76
C PRO A 243 -8.61 5.91 -12.05
N PHE A 244 -7.57 6.49 -12.65
CA PHE A 244 -6.94 5.97 -13.85
C PHE A 244 -6.41 4.54 -13.68
N TRP A 245 -5.66 4.28 -12.61
CA TRP A 245 -5.14 2.95 -12.33
C TRP A 245 -6.24 1.92 -12.06
N GLN A 246 -7.30 2.32 -11.34
CA GLN A 246 -8.43 1.44 -11.04
C GLN A 246 -9.28 1.15 -12.29
N SER A 247 -9.45 2.11 -13.20
CA SER A 247 -10.10 1.89 -14.49
C SER A 247 -9.34 0.88 -15.34
N ILE A 248 -8.01 1.00 -15.43
CA ILE A 248 -7.15 0.01 -16.11
C ILE A 248 -7.33 -1.37 -15.49
N ALA A 249 -7.34 -1.47 -14.16
CA ALA A 249 -7.55 -2.74 -13.48
C ALA A 249 -8.89 -3.37 -13.89
N GLY A 250 -9.98 -2.59 -13.91
CA GLY A 250 -11.33 -3.03 -14.29
C GLY A 250 -11.37 -3.61 -15.70
N VAL A 251 -10.80 -2.89 -16.67
CA VAL A 251 -10.72 -3.32 -18.07
C VAL A 251 -9.86 -4.57 -18.24
N ILE A 252 -8.70 -4.65 -17.57
CA ILE A 252 -7.85 -5.85 -17.61
C ILE A 252 -8.59 -7.06 -17.04
N TYR A 253 -9.34 -6.88 -15.96
CA TYR A 253 -10.09 -7.98 -15.37
C TYR A 253 -11.16 -8.53 -16.32
N TYR A 254 -11.90 -7.65 -17.01
CA TYR A 254 -12.82 -8.03 -18.07
C TYR A 254 -12.13 -8.78 -19.21
N ASP A 255 -11.03 -8.25 -19.77
CA ASP A 255 -10.29 -8.88 -20.87
C ASP A 255 -9.80 -10.30 -20.50
N LEU A 256 -9.32 -10.50 -19.27
CA LEU A 256 -8.86 -11.81 -18.81
C LEU A 256 -9.99 -12.83 -18.66
N LEU A 257 -11.18 -12.40 -18.22
CA LEU A 257 -12.35 -13.27 -18.14
C LEU A 257 -12.86 -13.67 -19.53
N ALA A 258 -13.05 -12.69 -20.42
CA ALA A 258 -13.52 -12.94 -21.78
C ALA A 258 -12.62 -13.92 -22.55
N ARG A 259 -11.29 -13.78 -22.40
CA ARG A 259 -10.33 -14.71 -23.01
C ARG A 259 -10.42 -16.13 -22.46
N ARG A 260 -10.69 -16.26 -21.16
CA ARG A 260 -10.80 -17.55 -20.49
C ARG A 260 -12.08 -18.28 -20.87
N GLU A 261 -13.17 -17.55 -21.07
CA GLU A 261 -14.42 -18.11 -21.59
C GLU A 261 -14.23 -18.56 -23.05
N ALA A 262 -13.61 -17.72 -23.88
CA ALA A 262 -13.30 -18.07 -25.27
C ALA A 262 -12.39 -19.31 -25.38
N SER A 263 -11.48 -19.55 -24.43
CA SER A 263 -10.66 -20.76 -24.42
C SER A 263 -11.39 -22.01 -23.91
N ARG A 264 -12.40 -21.85 -23.05
CA ARG A 264 -13.27 -22.96 -22.61
C ARG A 264 -14.23 -23.43 -23.69
N VAL A 265 -14.73 -22.53 -24.55
CA VAL A 265 -15.64 -22.86 -25.66
C VAL A 265 -14.93 -23.59 -26.81
N LYS A 266 -13.60 -23.51 -26.89
CA LYS A 266 -12.78 -24.17 -27.94
C LYS A 266 -12.38 -25.61 -27.61
N HIS A 267 -12.79 -26.15 -26.46
CA HIS A 267 -12.54 -27.53 -26.03
C HIS A 267 -13.86 -28.26 -25.85
#